data_AF-A0A2V5V5Y1-F1
#
_entry.id   AF-A0A2V5V5Y1-F1
#
_cell.length_a   1.000
_cell.length_b   1.000
_cell.length_c   1.000
_cell.angle_alpha   90.00
_cell.angle_beta   90.00
_cell.angle_gamma   90.00
#
_symmetry.space_group_name_H-M   'P 1'
#
loop_
_entity.id
_entity.type
_entity.pdbx_description
1 polymer ?
#
loop_
_entity_poly.entity_id
_entity_poly.type
_entity_poly.pdbx_seq_one_letter_code
_entity_poly.pdbx_strand_id
1 'polypeptide(L)'
;MRISLKPRSRHSHHAVIIAENDSRTRDTRISREIGLGCFDSRETNAAKLTRRVQGVRRATERSVVDLLKRCADDGYKIRRAALVVGSVIDPDSIANPHIRAHALEGRLFRTTLEAVLQSRGIQCAIFIERDTYATASKLLRQSRTQIQRTLAHLRRSVNGPWRADQKLAALAAWMSL
;
A
#
# COMPACT_ATOMS: atom_id res chain seq x y z
N MET A 1 -19.32 -29.12 -19.06
CA MET A 1 -18.15 -29.06 -19.96
C MET A 1 -17.03 -28.31 -19.24
N ARG A 2 -16.05 -29.03 -18.66
CA ARG A 2 -14.92 -28.45 -17.91
C ARG A 2 -13.78 -28.21 -18.88
N ILE A 3 -13.37 -26.96 -19.07
CA ILE A 3 -12.17 -26.62 -19.82
C ILE A 3 -11.04 -26.44 -18.81
N SER A 4 -10.13 -27.41 -18.78
CA SER A 4 -8.86 -27.39 -18.07
C SER A 4 -7.87 -26.56 -18.88
N LEU A 5 -7.36 -25.47 -18.32
CA LEU A 5 -6.23 -24.74 -18.89
C LEU A 5 -4.99 -25.00 -18.04
N LYS A 6 -4.11 -25.85 -18.58
CA LYS A 6 -2.76 -26.12 -18.08
C LYS A 6 -1.89 -24.88 -18.38
N PRO A 7 -1.11 -24.32 -17.44
CA PRO A 7 -0.20 -23.23 -17.76
C PRO A 7 1.06 -23.81 -18.42
N ARG A 8 1.31 -23.43 -19.68
CA ARG A 8 2.61 -23.56 -20.34
C ARG A 8 3.51 -22.41 -19.85
N SER A 9 4.70 -22.75 -19.38
CA SER A 9 5.73 -21.77 -18.99
C SER A 9 6.16 -20.90 -20.16
N ARG A 10 6.32 -19.60 -19.93
CA ARG A 10 7.41 -18.76 -20.46
C ARG A 10 7.53 -17.52 -19.58
N HIS A 11 8.76 -17.26 -19.16
CA HIS A 11 9.14 -16.14 -18.31
C HIS A 11 8.58 -14.82 -18.81
N SER A 12 7.84 -14.12 -17.96
CA SER A 12 7.60 -12.68 -18.02
C SER A 12 7.46 -12.20 -16.59
N HIS A 13 8.50 -11.52 -16.14
CA HIS A 13 8.62 -10.91 -14.82
C HIS A 13 7.61 -9.75 -14.67
N HIS A 14 7.51 -9.22 -13.45
CA HIS A 14 6.57 -8.17 -12.99
C HIS A 14 5.25 -8.69 -12.44
N ALA A 15 5.31 -9.20 -11.21
CA ALA A 15 4.18 -9.00 -10.31
C ALA A 15 4.47 -7.79 -9.43
N VAL A 16 3.48 -6.92 -9.35
CA VAL A 16 3.51 -5.71 -8.55
C VAL A 16 2.63 -5.92 -7.33
N ILE A 17 3.15 -5.64 -6.14
CA ILE A 17 2.33 -5.69 -4.94
C ILE A 17 1.33 -4.55 -4.95
N ILE A 18 0.06 -4.97 -5.01
CA ILE A 18 -1.11 -4.17 -4.66
C ILE A 18 -1.15 -4.14 -3.13
N ALA A 19 -0.73 -3.03 -2.52
CA ALA A 19 -1.12 -2.71 -1.16
C ALA A 19 -2.47 -1.98 -1.25
N GLU A 20 -3.55 -2.74 -1.32
CA GLU A 20 -4.87 -2.18 -1.11
C GLU A 20 -5.44 -2.72 0.20
N ASN A 21 -5.96 -1.77 0.97
CA ASN A 21 -6.87 -1.92 2.09
C ASN A 21 -7.95 -2.99 1.82
N ASP A 22 -7.67 -4.24 2.20
CA ASP A 22 -8.66 -5.32 2.16
C ASP A 22 -9.72 -5.08 3.24
N SER A 23 -10.78 -4.37 2.84
CA SER A 23 -11.95 -4.12 3.68
C SER A 23 -12.84 -5.36 3.92
N ARG A 24 -12.37 -6.59 3.64
CA ARG A 24 -13.16 -7.82 3.85
C ARG A 24 -12.60 -8.88 4.80
N THR A 25 -11.50 -8.61 5.51
CA THR A 25 -11.19 -9.39 6.71
C THR A 25 -11.80 -8.71 7.94
N ARG A 26 -12.48 -9.45 8.82
CA ARG A 26 -12.92 -8.95 10.16
C ARG A 26 -11.77 -8.29 10.95
N ASP A 27 -10.52 -8.58 10.58
CA ASP A 27 -9.27 -8.05 11.11
C ASP A 27 -8.97 -6.57 10.76
N THR A 28 -9.56 -6.02 9.68
CA THR A 28 -9.41 -4.58 9.35
C THR A 28 -10.33 -3.68 10.16
N ARG A 29 -11.38 -4.22 10.77
CA ARG A 29 -12.18 -3.50 11.77
C ARG A 29 -11.35 -3.27 13.04
N ILE A 30 -10.60 -4.29 13.45
CA ILE A 30 -9.64 -4.23 14.53
C ILE A 30 -8.48 -3.30 14.17
N SER A 31 -7.95 -3.35 12.94
CA SER A 31 -6.87 -2.46 12.51
C SER A 31 -7.29 -0.98 12.40
N ARG A 32 -8.54 -0.68 12.00
CA ARG A 32 -9.11 0.67 12.05
C ARG A 32 -9.40 1.13 13.49
N GLU A 33 -9.90 0.26 14.36
CA GLU A 33 -10.07 0.59 15.79
C GLU A 33 -8.72 0.79 16.50
N ILE A 34 -7.68 0.05 16.13
CA ILE A 34 -6.32 0.23 16.65
C ILE A 34 -5.69 1.53 16.11
N GLY A 35 -5.96 1.90 14.86
CA GLY A 35 -5.51 3.16 14.25
C GLY A 35 -6.15 4.38 14.90
N LEU A 36 -7.49 4.40 15.01
CA LEU A 36 -8.23 5.49 15.67
C LEU A 36 -7.93 5.65 17.18
N GLY A 37 -7.35 4.64 17.84
CA GLY A 37 -7.05 4.67 19.27
C GLY A 37 -5.56 4.66 19.66
N CYS A 38 -4.62 4.59 18.70
CA CYS A 38 -3.21 4.38 19.03
C CYS A 38 -2.51 5.63 19.55
N PHE A 39 -2.80 6.79 18.94
CA PHE A 39 -2.30 8.09 19.34
C PHE A 39 -3.45 8.94 19.88
N ASP A 40 -3.99 8.53 21.03
CA ASP A 40 -4.61 9.54 21.88
C ASP A 40 -3.51 10.52 22.26
N SER A 41 -3.69 11.79 21.92
CA SER A 41 -2.81 12.91 22.29
C SER A 41 -2.54 13.02 23.81
N ARG A 42 -3.19 12.17 24.63
CA ARG A 42 -3.06 12.08 26.08
C ARG A 42 -2.32 10.83 26.60
N GLU A 43 -2.00 9.82 25.78
CA GLU A 43 -1.29 8.62 26.28
C GLU A 43 0.22 8.91 26.44
N THR A 44 0.61 9.33 27.64
CA THR A 44 2.00 9.67 28.00
C THR A 44 2.84 8.48 28.46
N ASN A 45 2.25 7.27 28.54
CA ASN A 45 2.96 6.09 29.01
C ASN A 45 3.82 5.48 27.89
N ALA A 46 5.13 5.76 27.96
CA ALA A 46 6.12 5.32 26.98
C ALA A 46 6.15 3.79 26.76
N ALA A 47 5.93 2.99 27.81
CA ALA A 47 5.94 1.53 27.71
C ALA A 47 4.73 1.01 26.92
N LYS A 48 3.54 1.58 27.16
CA LYS A 48 2.33 1.24 26.39
C LYS A 48 2.46 1.66 24.93
N LEU A 49 2.97 2.86 24.67
CA LEU A 49 3.21 3.35 23.31
C LEU A 49 4.19 2.44 22.56
N THR A 50 5.30 2.08 23.21
CA THR A 50 6.29 1.14 22.65
C THR A 50 5.64 -0.20 22.31
N ARG A 51 4.83 -0.76 23.22
CA ARG A 51 4.12 -2.03 22.97
C ARG A 51 3.18 -1.95 21.77
N ARG A 52 2.44 -0.84 21.61
CA ARG A 52 1.53 -0.62 20.47
C ARG A 52 2.30 -0.51 19.16
N VAL A 53 3.37 0.27 19.13
CA VAL A 53 4.27 0.39 17.95
C VAL A 53 4.83 -0.97 17.55
N GLN A 54 5.28 -1.78 18.50
CA GLN A 54 5.73 -3.15 18.23
C GLN A 54 4.60 -4.07 17.73
N GLY A 55 3.37 -3.86 18.21
CA GLY A 55 2.18 -4.52 17.69
C GLY A 55 1.95 -4.23 16.21
N VAL A 56 1.98 -2.95 15.82
CA VAL A 56 1.85 -2.51 14.42
C VAL A 56 2.94 -3.15 13.56
N ARG A 57 4.21 -3.08 13.99
CA ARG A 57 5.34 -3.70 13.28
C ARG A 57 5.14 -5.19 13.01
N ARG A 58 4.77 -5.96 14.04
CA ARG A 58 4.51 -7.41 13.91
C ARG A 58 3.30 -7.72 13.02
N ALA A 59 2.26 -6.89 13.06
CA ALA A 59 1.11 -7.05 12.18
C ALA A 59 1.52 -6.79 10.72
N THR A 60 2.20 -5.68 10.45
CA THR A 60 2.70 -5.33 9.12
C THR A 60 3.62 -6.40 8.56
N GLU A 61 4.57 -6.91 9.36
CA GLU A 61 5.48 -7.96 8.91
C GLU A 61 4.75 -9.23 8.49
N ARG A 62 3.82 -9.72 9.33
CA ARG A 62 3.01 -10.91 9.00
C ARG A 62 2.23 -10.70 7.70
N SER A 63 1.54 -9.57 7.57
CA SER A 63 0.75 -9.27 6.37
C SER A 63 1.59 -9.20 5.10
N VAL A 64 2.77 -8.58 5.14
CA VAL A 64 3.66 -8.49 3.97
C VAL A 64 4.24 -9.86 3.62
N VAL A 65 4.68 -10.64 4.61
CA VAL A 65 5.20 -11.99 4.39
C VAL A 65 4.13 -12.90 3.79
N ASP A 66 2.91 -12.87 4.31
CA ASP A 66 1.79 -13.66 3.80
C ASP A 66 1.44 -13.28 2.37
N LEU A 67 1.45 -11.98 2.05
CA LEU A 67 1.21 -11.49 0.70
C LEU A 67 2.30 -11.95 -0.28
N LEU A 68 3.57 -11.82 0.12
CA LEU A 68 4.70 -12.26 -0.68
C LEU A 68 4.67 -13.77 -0.94
N LYS A 69 4.30 -14.55 0.08
CA LYS A 69 4.14 -15.99 -0.04
C LYS A 69 3.05 -16.35 -1.04
N ARG A 70 1.85 -15.75 -0.94
CA ARG A 70 0.76 -15.98 -1.89
C ARG A 70 1.17 -15.66 -3.33
N CYS A 71 1.85 -14.54 -3.54
CA CYS A 71 2.40 -14.21 -4.86
C CYS A 71 3.39 -15.27 -5.35
N ALA A 72 4.30 -15.74 -4.49
CA ALA A 72 5.26 -16.78 -4.85
C ALA A 72 4.59 -18.13 -5.18
N ASP A 73 3.56 -18.51 -4.41
CA ASP A 73 2.76 -19.72 -4.63
C ASP A 73 2.03 -19.66 -5.99
N ASP A 74 1.62 -18.47 -6.41
CA ASP A 74 1.04 -18.19 -7.73
C ASP A 74 2.10 -18.06 -8.86
N GLY A 75 3.39 -18.30 -8.56
CA GLY A 75 4.49 -18.27 -9.52
C GLY A 75 5.09 -16.88 -9.78
N TYR A 76 4.76 -15.90 -8.94
CA TYR A 76 5.19 -14.51 -9.12
C TYR A 76 6.37 -14.14 -8.21
N LYS A 77 7.33 -13.38 -8.76
CA LYS A 77 8.43 -12.75 -8.01
C LYS A 77 8.25 -11.23 -7.93
N ILE A 78 7.99 -10.74 -6.73
CA ILE A 78 7.91 -9.30 -6.46
C ILE A 78 9.32 -8.70 -6.36
N ARG A 79 9.55 -7.58 -7.06
CA ARG A 79 10.81 -6.83 -6.99
C ARG A 79 10.65 -5.39 -6.50
N ARG A 80 9.47 -4.82 -6.71
CA ARG A 80 9.15 -3.42 -6.44
C ARG A 80 7.76 -3.31 -5.83
N ALA A 81 7.58 -2.30 -5.00
CA ALA A 81 6.31 -1.93 -4.39
C ALA A 81 6.16 -0.41 -4.43
N ALA A 82 4.91 0.06 -4.35
CA ALA A 82 4.60 1.48 -4.29
C ALA A 82 3.58 1.75 -3.18
N LEU A 83 3.78 2.82 -2.43
CA LEU A 83 2.86 3.30 -1.41
C LEU A 83 2.27 4.65 -1.85
N VAL A 84 0.95 4.75 -1.84
CA VAL A 84 0.24 6.03 -2.03
C VAL A 84 -0.18 6.55 -0.67
N VAL A 85 0.25 7.75 -0.32
CA VAL A 85 -0.02 8.38 0.98
C VAL A 85 -0.72 9.72 0.80
N GLY A 86 -1.59 10.07 1.75
CA GLY A 86 -2.28 11.37 1.71
C GLY A 86 -1.35 12.57 1.95
N SER A 87 -0.28 12.37 2.73
CA SER A 87 0.67 13.42 3.09
C SER A 87 2.01 12.86 3.58
N VAL A 88 3.06 13.66 3.42
CA VAL A 88 4.40 13.44 4.01
C VAL A 88 4.84 14.63 4.89
N ILE A 89 3.89 15.49 5.30
CA ILE A 89 4.15 16.64 6.17
C ILE A 89 4.88 16.17 7.44
N ASP A 90 5.84 16.98 7.87
CA ASP A 90 6.54 16.76 9.13
C ASP A 90 5.59 17.00 10.31
N PRO A 91 5.27 15.99 11.14
CA PRO A 91 4.37 16.17 12.27
C PRO A 91 4.85 17.24 13.24
N ASP A 92 6.16 17.46 13.36
CA ASP A 92 6.74 18.47 14.26
C ASP A 92 6.42 19.90 13.80
N SER A 93 6.10 20.10 12.51
CA SER A 93 5.64 21.39 11.99
C SER A 93 4.14 21.63 12.21
N ILE A 94 3.40 20.69 12.81
CA ILE A 94 1.94 20.78 12.98
C ILE A 94 1.61 21.22 14.40
N ALA A 95 1.08 22.43 14.56
CA ALA A 95 0.70 22.97 15.87
C ALA A 95 -0.48 22.21 16.51
N ASN A 96 -1.53 21.91 15.74
CA ASN A 96 -2.74 21.26 16.23
C ASN A 96 -2.42 19.80 16.68
N PRO A 97 -2.57 19.47 17.98
CA PRO A 97 -2.21 18.14 18.51
C PRO A 97 -2.94 16.98 17.84
N HIS A 98 -4.21 17.15 17.48
CA HIS A 98 -5.02 16.11 16.84
C HIS A 98 -4.53 15.85 15.40
N ILE A 99 -4.26 16.90 14.64
CA ILE A 99 -3.72 16.77 13.28
C ILE A 99 -2.29 16.19 13.33
N ARG A 100 -1.49 16.59 14.31
CA ARG A 100 -0.14 16.05 14.54
C ARG A 100 -0.18 14.55 14.87
N ALA A 101 -1.12 14.11 15.71
CA ALA A 101 -1.31 12.70 16.02
C ALA A 101 -1.62 11.86 14.77
N HIS A 102 -2.52 12.34 13.89
CA HIS A 102 -2.79 11.66 12.61
C HIS A 102 -1.58 11.65 11.67
N ALA A 103 -0.77 12.72 11.65
CA ALA A 103 0.45 12.75 10.86
C ALA A 103 1.52 11.76 11.40
N LEU A 104 1.65 11.63 12.73
CA LEU A 104 2.50 10.63 13.38
C LEU A 104 2.04 9.20 13.07
N GLU A 105 0.73 8.95 13.14
CA GLU A 105 0.12 7.68 12.78
C GLU A 105 0.40 7.31 11.31
N GLY A 106 0.16 8.24 10.39
CA GLY A 106 0.48 8.06 8.97
C GLY A 106 1.96 7.79 8.72
N ARG A 107 2.86 8.51 9.42
CA ARG A 107 4.32 8.26 9.39
C ARG A 107 4.66 6.87 9.91
N LEU A 108 4.06 6.43 11.02
CA LEU A 108 4.29 5.11 11.61
C LEU A 108 3.94 4.00 10.61
N PHE A 109 2.74 4.01 10.03
CA PHE A 109 2.32 2.98 9.08
C PHE A 109 3.20 2.97 7.83
N ARG A 110 3.46 4.15 7.25
CA ARG A 110 4.30 4.27 6.04
C ARG A 110 5.70 3.72 6.28
N THR A 111 6.39 4.21 7.31
CA THR A 111 7.78 3.82 7.59
C THR A 111 7.89 2.36 8.01
N THR A 112 6.88 1.82 8.69
CA THR A 112 6.83 0.39 9.04
C THR A 112 6.67 -0.48 7.80
N LEU A 113 5.75 -0.14 6.90
CA LEU A 113 5.57 -0.86 5.62
C LEU A 113 6.83 -0.80 4.76
N GLU A 114 7.40 0.39 4.61
CA GLU A 114 8.63 0.60 3.85
C GLU A 114 9.80 -0.22 4.41
N ALA A 115 10.01 -0.20 5.73
CA ALA A 115 11.08 -0.96 6.37
C ALA A 115 10.91 -2.47 6.20
N VAL A 116 9.68 -2.99 6.29
CA VAL A 116 9.40 -4.42 6.07
C VAL A 116 9.62 -4.79 4.60
N LEU A 117 9.21 -3.97 3.64
CA LEU A 117 9.47 -4.24 2.22
C LEU A 117 10.97 -4.25 1.92
N GLN A 118 11.70 -3.27 2.44
CA GLN A 118 13.16 -3.16 2.28
C GLN A 118 13.90 -4.35 2.91
N SER A 119 13.49 -4.82 4.09
CA SER A 119 14.09 -6.01 4.73
C SER A 119 13.87 -7.30 3.94
N ARG A 120 12.87 -7.32 3.05
CA ARG A 120 12.61 -8.42 2.10
C ARG A 120 13.26 -8.18 0.72
N GLY A 121 14.11 -7.16 0.59
CA GLY A 121 14.82 -6.81 -0.65
C GLY A 121 13.94 -6.17 -1.72
N ILE A 122 12.79 -5.61 -1.34
CA ILE A 122 11.83 -5.00 -2.26
C ILE A 122 12.04 -3.49 -2.24
N GLN A 123 12.31 -2.92 -3.42
CA GLN A 123 12.40 -1.47 -3.56
C GLN A 123 11.01 -0.86 -3.43
N CYS A 124 10.88 0.18 -2.60
CA CYS A 124 9.61 0.84 -2.33
C CYS A 124 9.65 2.30 -2.83
N ALA A 125 8.67 2.68 -3.64
CA ALA A 125 8.45 4.08 -4.06
C ALA A 125 7.27 4.68 -3.29
N ILE A 126 7.32 5.98 -3.00
CA ILE A 126 6.27 6.70 -2.28
C ILE A 126 5.68 7.78 -3.18
N PHE A 127 4.36 7.82 -3.29
CA PHE A 127 3.61 8.82 -4.05
C PHE A 127 2.59 9.53 -3.16
N ILE A 128 2.41 10.84 -3.36
CA ILE A 128 1.37 11.61 -2.69
C ILE A 128 0.10 11.54 -3.52
N GLU A 129 -1.02 11.17 -2.93
CA GLU A 129 -2.31 10.97 -3.61
C GLU A 129 -2.66 12.12 -4.56
N ARG A 130 -2.64 13.36 -4.06
CA ARG A 130 -3.02 14.56 -4.83
C ARG A 130 -2.13 14.80 -6.06
N ASP A 131 -0.89 14.35 -6.01
CA ASP A 131 0.13 14.58 -7.03
C ASP A 131 0.34 13.37 -7.95
N THR A 132 -0.29 12.22 -7.63
CA THR A 132 0.00 10.93 -8.27
C THR A 132 -0.31 10.95 -9.77
N TYR A 133 -1.45 11.52 -10.20
CA TYR A 133 -1.78 11.61 -11.64
C TYR A 133 -0.84 12.56 -12.40
N ALA A 134 -0.47 13.69 -11.81
CA ALA A 134 0.44 14.64 -12.44
C ALA A 134 1.84 14.02 -12.58
N THR A 135 2.30 13.32 -11.54
CA THR A 135 3.55 12.56 -11.55
C THR A 135 3.51 11.47 -12.61
N ALA A 136 2.42 10.70 -12.70
CA ALA A 136 2.25 9.66 -13.70
C ALA A 136 2.29 10.20 -15.13
N SER A 137 1.64 11.34 -15.39
CA SER A 137 1.68 11.94 -16.72
C SER A 137 3.10 12.31 -17.15
N LYS A 138 3.93 12.79 -16.23
CA LYS A 138 5.34 13.09 -16.51
C LYS A 138 6.17 11.82 -16.72
N LEU A 139 6.07 10.85 -15.80
CA LEU A 139 6.87 9.62 -15.83
C LEU A 139 6.51 8.70 -17.00
N LEU A 140 5.21 8.51 -17.26
CA LEU A 140 4.71 7.64 -18.34
C LEU A 140 4.65 8.36 -19.69
N ARG A 141 4.89 9.68 -19.73
CA ARG A 141 4.75 10.54 -20.92
C ARG A 141 3.38 10.37 -21.60
N GLN A 142 2.33 10.29 -20.78
CA GLN A 142 0.95 10.09 -21.21
C GLN A 142 0.02 11.14 -20.62
N SER A 143 -1.00 11.55 -21.37
CA SER A 143 -2.05 12.41 -20.84
C SER A 143 -2.84 11.69 -19.75
N ARG A 144 -3.43 12.46 -18.82
CA ARG A 144 -4.29 11.91 -17.77
C ARG A 144 -5.40 11.01 -18.33
N THR A 145 -5.99 11.40 -19.46
CA THR A 145 -7.05 10.62 -20.14
C THR A 145 -6.54 9.29 -20.67
N GLN A 146 -5.32 9.25 -21.24
CA GLN A 146 -4.71 7.98 -21.68
C GLN A 146 -4.46 7.04 -20.51
N ILE A 147 -3.90 7.56 -19.40
CA ILE A 147 -3.68 6.79 -18.16
C ILE A 147 -4.99 6.21 -17.63
N GLN A 148 -6.05 7.03 -17.55
CA GLN A 148 -7.36 6.59 -17.07
C GLN A 148 -7.97 5.49 -17.96
N ARG A 149 -7.80 5.57 -19.28
CA ARG A 149 -8.25 4.51 -20.21
C ARG A 149 -7.50 3.20 -19.97
N THR A 150 -6.18 3.25 -19.75
CA THR A 150 -5.38 2.06 -19.44
C THR A 150 -5.83 1.43 -18.12
N LEU A 151 -6.01 2.22 -17.07
CA LEU A 151 -6.53 1.72 -15.78
C LEU A 151 -7.93 1.11 -15.93
N ALA A 152 -8.80 1.70 -16.76
CA ALA A 152 -10.12 1.14 -17.06
C ALA A 152 -10.05 -0.18 -17.84
N HIS A 153 -9.04 -0.36 -18.70
CA HIS A 153 -8.78 -1.63 -19.38
C HIS A 153 -8.28 -2.70 -18.38
N LEU A 154 -7.28 -2.38 -17.55
CA LEU A 154 -6.77 -3.27 -16.51
C LEU A 154 -7.87 -3.72 -15.56
N ARG A 155 -8.67 -2.79 -15.06
CA ARG A 155 -9.82 -3.09 -14.20
C ARG A 155 -10.78 -4.12 -14.81
N ARG A 156 -11.08 -4.01 -16.10
CA ARG A 156 -12.00 -4.94 -16.79
C ARG A 156 -11.45 -6.36 -16.83
N SER A 157 -10.13 -6.54 -16.81
CA SER A 157 -9.50 -7.87 -16.80
C SER A 157 -9.51 -8.58 -15.43
N VAL A 158 -9.80 -7.86 -14.34
CA VAL A 158 -9.72 -8.39 -12.95
C VAL A 158 -11.08 -8.34 -12.21
N ASN A 159 -12.20 -8.41 -12.94
CA ASN A 159 -13.57 -8.56 -12.41
C ASN A 159 -13.95 -7.69 -11.18
N GLY A 160 -14.02 -6.36 -11.35
CA GLY A 160 -14.69 -5.53 -10.35
C GLY A 160 -14.66 -4.02 -10.62
N PRO A 161 -15.63 -3.23 -10.10
CA PRO A 161 -15.46 -1.78 -10.01
C PRO A 161 -14.30 -1.47 -9.06
N TRP A 162 -13.42 -0.58 -9.48
CA TRP A 162 -12.29 -0.12 -8.68
C TRP A 162 -12.66 1.18 -7.99
N ARG A 163 -12.40 1.23 -6.68
CA ARG A 163 -12.43 2.45 -5.86
C ARG A 163 -11.30 3.41 -6.29
N ALA A 164 -11.30 4.61 -5.73
CA ALA A 164 -10.32 5.64 -6.09
C ALA A 164 -8.90 5.26 -5.63
N ASP A 165 -8.77 4.78 -4.40
CA ASP A 165 -7.54 4.23 -3.81
C ASP A 165 -6.99 3.05 -4.62
N GLN A 166 -7.87 2.12 -4.99
CA GLN A 166 -7.60 0.98 -5.87
C GLN A 166 -6.94 1.39 -7.20
N LYS A 167 -7.48 2.44 -7.86
CA LYS A 167 -6.94 3.00 -9.11
C LYS A 167 -5.59 3.68 -8.90
N LEU A 168 -5.43 4.41 -7.80
CA LEU A 168 -4.18 5.09 -7.46
C LEU A 168 -3.08 4.09 -7.13
N ALA A 169 -3.38 3.03 -6.38
CA ALA A 169 -2.45 1.95 -6.09
C ALA A 169 -1.97 1.27 -7.38
N ALA A 170 -2.89 0.95 -8.30
CA ALA A 170 -2.54 0.40 -9.61
C ALA A 170 -1.69 1.35 -10.46
N LEU A 171 -1.94 2.66 -10.40
CA LEU A 171 -1.14 3.66 -11.10
C LEU A 171 0.28 3.78 -10.50
N ALA A 172 0.39 3.80 -9.18
CA ALA A 172 1.65 3.84 -8.46
C ALA A 172 2.50 2.58 -8.71
N ALA A 173 1.84 1.42 -8.75
CA ALA A 173 2.39 0.15 -9.17
C ALA A 173 2.99 0.23 -10.59
N TRP A 174 2.24 0.79 -11.54
CA TRP A 174 2.70 0.94 -12.93
C TRP A 174 3.89 1.92 -13.05
N MET A 175 3.86 3.05 -12.35
CA MET A 175 5.00 3.98 -12.31
C MET A 175 6.27 3.38 -11.70
N SER A 176 6.14 2.27 -10.96
CA SER A 176 7.23 1.60 -10.27
C SER A 176 7.70 0.34 -10.99
N LEU A 177 7.39 0.17 -12.28
CA LEU A 177 7.89 -0.96 -13.09
C LEU A 177 9.35 -0.76 -13.53
#